data_AF-D5MGR4-F1
#
_entry.id   AF-D5MGR4-F1
#
_cell.length_a   1.000
_cell.length_b   1.000
_cell.length_c   1.000
_cell.angle_alpha   90.00
_cell.angle_beta   90.00
_cell.angle_gamma   90.00
#
_symmetry.space_group_name_H-M   'P 1'
#
loop_
_entity.id
_entity.type
_entity.pdbx_description
1 polymer ?
#
loop_
_entity_poly.entity_id
_entity_poly.type
_entity_poly.pdbx_seq_one_letter_code
_entity_poly.pdbx_strand_id
1 'polypeptide(L)' 'MITGDIKSQIDRTWDAFWSGGISNPLEVIEQITYLLFIRRLDDAFQGEW' A
#
# COMPACT_ATOMS: atom_id res chain seq x y z
N MET A 1 12.11 11.33 -10.74
CA MET A 1 11.76 12.17 -9.57
C MET A 1 10.35 11.79 -9.16
N ILE A 2 10.10 11.48 -7.88
CA ILE A 2 8.72 11.29 -7.38
C ILE A 2 8.01 12.64 -7.45
N THR A 3 6.83 12.70 -8.04
CA THR A 3 6.01 13.92 -8.09
C THR A 3 5.39 14.20 -6.71
N GLY A 4 4.98 15.46 -6.47
CA GLY A 4 4.32 15.84 -5.22
C GLY A 4 3.06 15.01 -4.92
N ASP A 5 2.30 14.67 -5.96
CA ASP A 5 1.07 13.87 -5.81
C ASP A 5 1.36 12.44 -5.38
N ILE A 6 2.37 11.80 -5.97
CA ILE A 6 2.77 10.43 -5.60
C ILE A 6 3.30 10.41 -4.17
N LYS A 7 4.12 11.41 -3.78
CA LYS A 7 4.59 11.53 -2.41
C LYS A 7 3.41 11.66 -1.43
N SER A 8 2.45 12.52 -1.72
CA SER A 8 1.27 12.72 -0.87
C SER A 8 0.43 11.44 -0.73
N GLN A 9 0.35 10.59 -1.76
CA GLN A 9 -0.33 9.31 -1.66
C GLN A 9 0.41 8.32 -0.75
N ILE A 10 1.74 8.28 -0.84
CA ILE A 10 2.58 7.46 0.04
C ILE A 10 2.42 7.92 1.49
N ASP A 11 2.51 9.22 1.75
CA ASP A 11 2.37 9.81 3.09
C ASP A 11 1.00 9.45 3.70
N ARG A 12 -0.09 9.58 2.94
CA ARG A 12 -1.44 9.19 3.42
C ARG A 12 -1.54 7.70 3.76
N THR A 13 -0.90 6.85 2.98
CA THR A 13 -0.92 5.40 3.24
C THR A 13 -0.16 5.10 4.53
N TRP A 14 0.98 5.76 4.73
CA TRP A 14 1.77 5.66 5.95
C TRP A 14 0.98 6.12 7.19
N ASP A 15 0.31 7.27 7.10
CA ASP A 15 -0.53 7.82 8.19
C ASP A 15 -1.69 6.88 8.57
N ALA A 16 -2.26 6.16 7.59
CA ALA A 16 -3.32 5.18 7.83
C ALA A 16 -2.82 4.01 8.69
N PHE A 17 -1.62 3.49 8.42
CA PHE A 17 -1.04 2.42 9.24
C PHE A 17 -0.65 2.93 10.64
N TRP A 18 -0.07 4.12 10.72
CA TRP A 18 0.32 4.71 12.00
C TRP A 18 -0.89 4.97 12.91
N SER A 19 -1.95 5.57 12.37
CA SER A 19 -3.21 5.81 13.11
C SER A 19 -3.96 4.52 13.44
N GLY A 20 -3.75 3.45 12.67
CA GLY A 20 -4.25 2.11 12.94
C GLY A 20 -3.49 1.33 14.01
N GLY A 21 -2.42 1.91 14.59
CA GLY A 21 -1.63 1.27 15.66
C GLY A 21 -0.44 0.43 15.17
N ILE A 22 -0.13 0.45 13.87
CA ILE A 22 1.04 -0.20 13.30
C ILE A 22 2.13 0.85 13.12
N SER A 23 3.01 0.98 14.11
CA SER A 23 4.07 1.99 14.13
C SER A 23 5.46 1.44 13.78
N ASN A 24 5.62 0.12 13.64
CA ASN A 24 6.89 -0.48 13.23
C ASN A 24 7.07 -0.33 11.71
N PRO A 25 8.08 0.42 11.23
CA PRO A 25 8.26 0.68 9.80
C PRO A 25 8.39 -0.58 8.94
N LEU A 26 9.01 -1.65 9.47
CA LEU A 26 9.17 -2.90 8.72
C LEU A 26 7.80 -3.57 8.50
N GLU A 27 6.97 -3.58 9.54
CA GLU A 27 5.61 -4.13 9.48
C GLU A 27 4.74 -3.32 8.52
N VAL A 28 4.81 -1.99 8.54
CA VAL A 28 4.11 -1.12 7.57
C VAL A 28 4.49 -1.47 6.13
N ILE A 29 5.79 -1.66 5.85
CA ILE A 29 6.27 -2.03 4.52
C ILE A 29 5.74 -3.41 4.10
N GLU A 30 5.73 -4.38 5.00
CA GLU A 30 5.16 -5.71 4.75
C GLU A 30 3.66 -5.64 4.42
N GLN A 31 2.88 -4.90 5.21
CA GLN A 31 1.44 -4.74 4.96
C GLN A 31 1.17 -4.05 3.62
N ILE A 32 1.89 -2.98 3.28
CA ILE A 32 1.78 -2.33 1.97
C ILE A 32 2.10 -3.32 0.85
N THR A 33 3.15 -4.13 1.02
CA THR A 33 3.57 -5.13 0.03
C THR A 33 2.50 -6.19 -0.18
N TYR A 34 1.87 -6.66 0.90
CA TYR A 34 0.75 -7.61 0.81
C TYR A 34 -0.45 -7.04 0.08
N LEU A 35 -0.86 -5.80 0.37
CA LEU A 35 -1.96 -5.14 -0.33
C LEU A 35 -1.68 -4.98 -1.83
N LEU A 36 -0.46 -4.58 -2.19
CA LEU A 36 -0.04 -4.47 -3.59
C LEU A 36 -0.04 -5.83 -4.30
N PHE A 37 0.37 -6.89 -3.60
CA PHE A 37 0.35 -8.24 -4.16
C PHE A 37 -1.08 -8.74 -4.39
N ILE A 38 -1.97 -8.58 -3.41
CA ILE A 38 -3.38 -8.94 -3.53
C ILE A 38 -4.03 -8.18 -4.68
N ARG A 39 -3.80 -6.87 -4.79
CA ARG A 39 -4.35 -6.07 -5.89
C ARG A 39 -3.89 -6.56 -7.25
N ARG A 40 -2.61 -6.94 -7.39
CA ARG A 40 -2.08 -7.50 -8.64
C ARG A 40 -2.66 -8.87 -8.97
N LEU A 41 -2.91 -9.71 -7.97
CA LEU A 41 -3.61 -10.98 -8.18
C LEU A 41 -5.04 -10.70 -8.68
N ASP A 42 -5.77 -9.82 -8.01
CA ASP A 42 -7.11 -9.40 -8.42
C ASP A 42 -7.13 -8.90 -9.87
N ASP A 43 -6.21 -8.01 -10.25
CA ASP A 43 -6.05 -7.53 -11.63
C ASP A 43 -5.74 -8.66 -12.63
N ALA A 44 -4.91 -9.63 -12.24
CA ALA A 44 -4.56 -10.77 -13.09
C ALA A 44 -5.72 -11.74 -13.29
N PHE A 45 -6.64 -11.83 -12.32
CA PHE A 45 -7.82 -12.70 -12.38
C PHE A 45 -9.09 -11.98 -12.84
N GLN A 46 -9.04 -10.67 -13.13
CA GLN A 46 -10.20 -9.81 -13.43
C GLN A 46 -10.82 -9.98 -14.84
N GLY A 47 -10.78 -11.19 -15.42
CA GLY A 47 -11.35 -11.46 -16.74
C GLY A 47 -11.62 -12.93 -17.09
N GLU A 48 -11.52 -13.87 -16.14
CA GLU A 48 -11.67 -15.32 -16.41
C GLU A 48 -12.79 -15.99 -15.60
N TRP A 49 -13.90 -15.29 -15.37
CA TRP A 49 -15.19 -15.87 -14.96
C TRP A 49 -16.36 -15.17 -15.63
#